data_AF-A0A442XXB5-F1
#
_entry.id   AF-A0A442XXB5-F1
#
_cell.length_a   1.000
_cell.length_b   1.000
_cell.length_c   1.000
_cell.angle_alpha   90.00
_cell.angle_beta   90.00
_cell.angle_gamma   90.00
#
_symmetry.space_group_name_H-M   'P 1'
#
loop_
_entity.id
_entity.type
_entity.pdbx_description
1 polymer ?
#
loop_
_entity_poly.entity_id
_entity_poly.type
_entity_poly.pdbx_seq_one_letter_code
_entity_poly.pdbx_strand_id
1 'polypeptide(L)' 'MSAKPVRIELSTDEAACLNNALRREMQAAERQRGQPAWIGVDEYIRRLEACVQAVAKAFEKATRT' A
#
# COMPACT_ATOMS: atom_id res chain seq x y z
N MET A 1 -0.77 3.25 18.70
CA MET A 1 0.04 3.75 17.56
C MET A 1 -0.29 5.22 17.33
N SER A 2 0.71 6.05 17.04
CA SER A 2 0.53 7.49 16.78
C SER A 2 -0.33 7.69 15.52
N ALA A 3 -1.49 8.33 15.66
CA ALA A 3 -2.42 8.64 14.56
C ALA A 3 -1.98 9.87 13.74
N LYS A 4 -0.71 10.29 13.86
CA LYS A 4 -0.20 11.46 13.13
C LYS A 4 -0.08 11.14 11.64
N PRO A 5 -0.73 11.91 10.76
CA PRO A 5 -0.59 11.70 9.32
C PRO A 5 0.85 12.00 8.88
N VAL A 6 1.34 11.21 7.93
CA VAL A 6 2.63 11.42 7.25
C VAL A 6 2.35 11.93 5.84
N ARG A 7 3.10 12.94 5.39
CA ARG A 7 3.07 13.44 4.00
C ARG A 7 4.33 12.95 3.28
N ILE A 8 4.17 12.46 2.06
CA ILE A 8 5.25 12.00 1.18
C ILE A 8 5.05 12.72 -0.15
N GLU A 9 6.11 13.33 -0.67
CA GLU A 9 6.13 13.97 -1.99
C GLU A 9 6.77 13.02 -3.00
N LEU A 10 6.10 12.79 -4.12
CA LEU A 10 6.52 11.90 -5.20
C LEU A 10 6.16 12.55 -6.52
N SER A 11 6.99 12.36 -7.55
CA SER A 11 6.60 12.59 -8.93
C SER A 11 5.50 11.61 -9.36
N THR A 12 4.82 11.92 -10.48
CA THR A 12 3.78 11.03 -11.03
C THR A 12 4.33 9.63 -11.34
N ASP A 13 5.56 9.53 -11.84
CA ASP A 13 6.21 8.25 -12.16
C ASP A 13 6.57 7.45 -10.90
N GLU A 14 7.08 8.12 -9.86
CA GLU A 14 7.35 7.48 -8.56
C GLU A 14 6.06 7.01 -7.88
N ALA A 15 4.97 7.77 -7.98
CA ALA A 15 3.66 7.38 -7.47
C ALA A 15 3.08 6.18 -8.24
N ALA A 16 3.26 6.13 -9.57
CA ALA A 16 2.90 4.97 -10.39
C ALA A 16 3.69 3.73 -9.97
N CYS A 17 5.01 3.88 -9.80
CA CYS A 17 5.90 2.83 -9.35
C CYS A 17 5.49 2.30 -7.97
N LEU A 18 5.23 3.20 -7.01
CA LEU A 18 4.80 2.84 -5.66
C LEU A 18 3.45 2.13 -5.65
N ASN A 19 2.46 2.59 -6.43
CA ASN A 19 1.17 1.93 -6.57
C ASN A 19 1.33 0.47 -7.06
N ASN A 20 2.20 0.25 -8.05
CA ASN A 20 2.49 -1.09 -8.57
C ASN A 20 3.21 -1.96 -7.55
N ALA A 21 4.19 -1.42 -6.83
CA ALA A 21 4.92 -2.14 -5.79
C ALA A 21 3.99 -2.58 -4.65
N LEU A 22 3.15 -1.68 -4.15
CA LEU A 22 2.20 -2.00 -3.07
C LEU A 22 1.18 -3.07 -3.48
N ARG A 23 0.71 -3.05 -4.74
CA ARG A 23 -0.19 -4.08 -5.28
C ARG A 23 0.47 -5.44 -5.36
N ARG A 24 1.74 -5.50 -5.77
CA ARG A 24 2.52 -6.75 -5.81
C ARG A 24 2.75 -7.30 -4.41
N GLU A 25 3.08 -6.43 -3.47
CA GLU A 25 3.26 -6.81 -2.06
C GLU A 25 1.96 -7.32 -1.46
N MET A 26 0.82 -6.70 -1.77
CA MET A 26 -0.49 -7.17 -1.31
C MET A 26 -0.75 -8.60 -1.76
N GLN A 27 -0.55 -8.89 -3.05
CA GLN A 27 -0.70 -10.24 -3.58
C GLN A 27 0.27 -11.24 -2.94
N ALA A 28 1.48 -10.80 -2.61
CA ALA A 28 2.44 -11.65 -1.91
C ALA A 28 1.98 -11.95 -0.48
N ALA A 29 1.56 -10.93 0.27
CA ALA A 29 1.06 -11.06 1.64
C ALA A 29 -0.20 -11.94 1.73
N GLU A 30 -1.13 -11.80 0.79
CA GLU A 30 -2.33 -12.63 0.71
C GLU A 30 -1.99 -14.11 0.52
N ARG A 31 -0.94 -14.46 -0.25
CA ARG A 31 -0.47 -15.86 -0.39
C ARG A 31 0.14 -16.43 0.90
N GLN A 32 0.62 -15.56 1.78
CA GLN A 32 1.16 -15.95 3.09
C GLN A 32 0.05 -16.06 4.15
N ARG A 33 -1.18 -15.63 3.83
CA ARG A 33 -2.30 -15.66 4.77
C ARG A 33 -2.62 -17.09 5.18
N GLY A 34 -2.73 -17.31 6.49
CA GLY A 34 -2.97 -18.64 7.05
C GLY A 34 -1.73 -19.54 7.15
N GLN A 35 -0.55 -19.08 6.72
CA GLN A 35 0.68 -19.83 6.96
C GLN A 35 1.13 -19.68 8.43
N PRO A 36 1.40 -20.78 9.15
CA PRO A 36 1.74 -20.73 10.58
C PRO A 36 2.99 -19.90 10.91
N ALA A 37 3.93 -19.79 9.96
CA ALA A 37 5.18 -19.04 10.14
C ALA A 37 5.01 -17.52 10.05
N TRP A 38 3.87 -17.03 9.56
CA TRP A 38 3.63 -15.60 9.31
C TRP A 38 2.63 -15.02 10.32
N ILE A 39 3.13 -14.80 11.54
CA ILE A 39 2.36 -14.18 12.62
C ILE A 39 2.11 -12.70 12.29
N GLY A 40 0.85 -12.27 12.36
CA GLY A 40 0.46 -10.87 12.13
C GLY A 40 0.22 -10.49 10.66
N VAL A 41 0.17 -11.47 9.75
CA VAL A 41 -0.13 -11.26 8.32
C VAL A 41 -1.44 -10.51 8.09
N ASP A 42 -2.49 -10.78 8.88
CA ASP A 42 -3.78 -10.10 8.73
C ASP A 42 -3.69 -8.59 9.02
N GLU A 43 -2.97 -8.20 10.08
CA GLU A 43 -2.77 -6.79 10.41
C GLU A 43 -1.85 -6.11 9.39
N TYR A 44 -0.87 -6.84 8.86
CA TYR A 44 -0.02 -6.35 7.78
C TYR A 44 -0.84 -6.07 6.50
N ILE A 45 -1.66 -7.04 6.07
CA ILE A 45 -2.59 -6.89 4.94
C ILE A 45 -3.51 -5.68 5.16
N ARG A 46 -4.12 -5.54 6.34
CA ARG A 46 -5.01 -4.41 6.66
C ARG A 46 -4.32 -3.05 6.50
N ARG A 47 -3.07 -2.92 6.94
CA ARG A 47 -2.29 -1.68 6.78
C ARG A 47 -1.89 -1.44 5.34
N LEU A 48 -1.47 -2.50 4.65
CA LEU A 48 -1.07 -2.44 3.26
C LEU A 48 -2.24 -2.02 2.36
N GLU A 49 -3.47 -2.46 2.69
CA GLU A 49 -4.69 -2.08 1.98
C GLU A 49 -4.95 -0.56 2.11
N ALA A 50 -4.81 -0.03 3.32
CA ALA A 50 -4.92 1.42 3.55
C ALA A 50 -3.87 2.21 2.76
N CYS A 51 -2.63 1.70 2.67
CA CYS A 51 -1.57 2.30 1.85
C CYS A 51 -1.91 2.27 0.35
N VAL A 52 -2.37 1.13 -0.17
CA VAL A 52 -2.79 0.98 -1.58
C VAL A 52 -3.89 1.98 -1.91
N GLN A 53 -4.92 2.09 -1.06
CA GLN A 53 -6.03 3.03 -1.27
C GLN A 53 -5.55 4.49 -1.28
N ALA A 54 -4.69 4.87 -0.34
CA ALA A 54 -4.16 6.23 -0.25
C ALA A 54 -3.32 6.61 -1.49
N VAL A 55 -2.41 5.72 -1.91
CA VAL A 55 -1.54 5.96 -3.07
C VAL A 55 -2.32 5.92 -4.38
N ALA A 56 -3.24 4.96 -4.56
CA ALA A 56 -4.07 4.89 -5.76
C ALA A 56 -4.92 6.16 -5.94
N LYS A 57 -5.54 6.66 -4.86
CA LYS A 57 -6.29 7.91 -4.89
C LYS A 57 -5.43 9.13 -5.23
N ALA A 58 -4.21 9.20 -4.68
CA ALA A 58 -3.28 10.27 -4.99
C ALA A 58 -2.84 10.23 -6.47
N PHE A 59 -2.54 9.04 -6.98
CA PHE A 59 -2.13 8.82 -8.36
C PHE A 59 -3.25 9.13 -9.37
N GLU A 60 -4.48 8.68 -9.11
CA GLU A 60 -5.65 9.01 -9.94
C GLU A 60 -5.91 10.52 -9.99
N LYS A 61 -5.70 11.21 -8.86
CA LYS A 61 -5.85 12.67 -8.81
C LYS A 61 -4.77 13.37 -9.66
N ALA A 62 -3.54 12.88 -9.62
CA ALA A 62 -2.43 13.46 -10.37
C ALA A 62 -2.56 13.25 -11.89
N THR A 63 -3.13 12.13 -12.32
CA THR A 63 -3.24 11.74 -13.74
C THR A 63 -4.52 12.21 -14.44
N ARG A 64 -5.49 12.76 -13.69
CA ARG A 64 -6.71 13.39 -14.24
C ARG A 64 -6.55 14.88 -14.58
N THR A 65 -5.37 15.44 -14.35
CA THR A 65 -4.96 16.82 -14.68
C THR A 65 -4.18 16.84 -15.97
#